data_AF-A0AA38H562-F1
#
_entry.id   AF-A0AA38H562-F1
#
_cell.length_a   1.000
_cell.length_b   1.000
_cell.length_c   1.000
_cell.angle_alpha   90.00
_cell.angle_beta   90.00
_cell.angle_gamma   90.00
#
_symmetry.space_group_name_H-M   'P 1'
#
loop_
_entity.id
_entity.type
_entity.pdbx_description
1 polymer ?
#
loop_
_entity_poly.entity_id
_entity_poly.type
_entity_poly.pdbx_seq_one_letter_code
_entity_poly.pdbx_strand_id
1 'polypeptide(L)'
;MSKIARRALVGASRFTPAPISGQLAQQTRSLATSSRITPAPTSRIRSPRVSVGRRVGSQLSRRAQSTSASASQLTRPCPSCSAPLAPSTSPCTSCSTLIPLPSGLSLHSLLALSSPIPSPTPSRTPYDIPSELSTLPARGFDLQPRELRNRMLVRQRDLHPDKFGSSGERLVSLAKELSGRVNMAYEILADPLKRAEYILSVHDLPMEETDSLTDPMLLAEIMEAREELEEAQSEADVDGLREANAEKVQATIAELLVAFSADPPDLKEAKDLAVQLRYWMGLEAAAKEWTPEKGAGGSAGSSFTHS
;
A
#
# COMPACT_ATOMS: atom_id res chain seq x y z
N MET A 1 -43.36 -15.39 -28.51
CA MET A 1 -42.87 -16.76 -28.24
C MET A 1 -41.98 -16.70 -27.01
N SER A 2 -42.35 -17.48 -25.97
CA SER A 2 -41.67 -17.90 -24.73
C SER A 2 -40.74 -16.91 -23.99
N LYS A 3 -41.12 -16.34 -22.83
CA LYS A 3 -41.18 -16.91 -21.46
C LYS A 3 -39.87 -17.62 -21.02
N ILE A 4 -39.19 -17.06 -20.02
CA ILE A 4 -38.68 -17.74 -18.82
C ILE A 4 -38.61 -16.69 -17.70
N ALA A 5 -39.06 -17.08 -16.52
CA ALA A 5 -39.21 -16.27 -15.32
C ALA A 5 -38.62 -17.01 -14.10
N ARG A 6 -38.28 -16.23 -13.06
CA ARG A 6 -38.01 -16.61 -11.65
C ARG A 6 -36.62 -17.25 -11.43
N ARG A 7 -35.91 -17.00 -10.32
CA ARG A 7 -36.37 -16.93 -8.92
C ARG A 7 -35.26 -16.35 -8.01
N ALA A 8 -35.70 -15.71 -6.93
CA ALA A 8 -34.92 -15.10 -5.85
C ALA A 8 -34.10 -16.08 -5.00
N LEU A 9 -33.10 -15.56 -4.28
CA LEU A 9 -32.72 -15.99 -2.92
C LEU A 9 -31.98 -14.85 -2.19
N VAL A 10 -32.67 -14.33 -1.18
CA VAL A 10 -32.18 -13.48 -0.09
C VAL A 10 -31.57 -14.43 0.95
N GLY A 11 -30.37 -14.13 1.45
CA GLY A 11 -29.70 -14.90 2.49
C GLY A 11 -29.06 -13.98 3.53
N ALA A 12 -29.86 -13.55 4.49
CA ALA A 12 -29.38 -12.95 5.74
C ALA A 12 -28.86 -14.07 6.65
N SER A 13 -27.58 -14.03 7.02
CA SER A 13 -27.02 -14.94 8.02
C SER A 13 -26.79 -14.19 9.32
N ARG A 14 -27.60 -14.55 10.33
CA ARG A 14 -27.50 -14.12 11.72
C ARG A 14 -26.33 -14.88 12.36
N PHE A 15 -25.42 -14.16 13.00
CA PHE A 15 -24.37 -14.75 13.83
C PHE A 15 -24.84 -14.73 15.29
N THR A 16 -24.92 -15.91 15.92
CA THR A 16 -25.11 -16.06 17.37
C THR A 16 -23.95 -16.89 17.91
N PRO A 17 -23.19 -16.43 18.92
CA PRO A 17 -22.23 -17.28 19.61
C PRO A 17 -22.84 -17.88 20.90
N ALA A 18 -22.56 -19.17 21.12
CA ALA A 18 -22.87 -19.92 22.34
C ALA A 18 -21.76 -19.74 23.41
N PRO A 19 -22.05 -19.93 24.71
CA PRO A 19 -21.15 -19.54 25.79
C PRO A 19 -20.17 -20.67 26.18
N ILE A 20 -18.94 -20.30 26.55
CA ILE A 20 -18.00 -21.22 27.21
C ILE A 20 -17.60 -20.63 28.57
N SER A 21 -17.98 -21.36 29.61
CA SER A 21 -17.72 -21.11 31.01
C SER A 21 -16.24 -21.25 31.38
N GLY A 22 -15.73 -20.22 32.06
CA GLY A 22 -14.95 -20.26 33.31
C GLY A 22 -13.75 -21.19 33.45
N GLN A 23 -12.59 -20.60 33.79
CA GLN A 23 -11.98 -20.82 35.10
C GLN A 23 -10.85 -19.80 35.39
N LEU A 24 -10.97 -19.19 36.57
CA LEU A 24 -9.98 -18.33 37.21
C LEU A 24 -8.72 -19.11 37.60
N ALA A 25 -7.55 -18.48 37.44
CA ALA A 25 -6.39 -18.77 38.28
C ALA A 25 -5.69 -17.46 38.66
N GLN A 26 -5.90 -17.07 39.92
CA GLN A 26 -5.22 -15.99 40.62
C GLN A 26 -3.78 -16.42 40.88
N GLN A 27 -2.81 -15.52 40.69
CA GLN A 27 -1.57 -15.56 41.47
C GLN A 27 -1.11 -14.15 41.85
N THR A 28 -0.75 -14.06 43.12
CA THR A 28 -0.60 -12.87 43.93
C THR A 28 0.88 -12.59 44.20
N ARG A 29 1.19 -11.30 44.33
CA ARG A 29 2.19 -10.65 45.20
C ARG A 29 3.66 -11.13 45.15
N SER A 30 4.57 -10.17 44.96
CA SER A 30 5.45 -9.72 46.06
C SER A 30 6.19 -8.42 45.71
N LEU A 31 6.18 -7.48 46.66
CA LEU A 31 6.94 -6.22 46.69
C LEU A 31 8.23 -6.43 47.48
N ALA A 32 9.36 -5.93 46.97
CA ALA A 32 10.57 -5.54 47.70
C ALA A 32 11.62 -5.13 46.65
N THR A 33 12.50 -4.13 46.79
CA THR A 33 12.80 -3.11 47.81
C THR A 33 13.79 -2.17 47.11
N SER A 34 13.70 -0.88 47.42
CA SER A 34 14.57 0.17 46.90
C SER A 34 16.00 0.03 47.44
N SER A 35 17.03 0.23 46.60
CA SER A 35 18.35 0.63 47.07
C SER A 35 19.06 1.49 46.03
N ARG A 36 19.30 2.72 46.46
CA ARG A 36 19.92 3.84 45.78
C ARG A 36 21.45 3.70 45.90
N ILE A 37 22.18 3.76 44.79
CA ILE A 37 23.65 3.92 44.80
C ILE A 37 24.01 5.12 43.91
N THR A 38 24.90 5.93 44.46
CA THR A 38 25.36 7.28 44.07
C THR A 38 26.30 7.31 42.86
N PRO A 39 26.43 8.46 42.15
CA PRO A 39 27.39 8.64 41.06
C PRO A 39 28.65 9.42 41.49
N ALA A 40 29.80 9.08 40.93
CA ALA A 40 31.04 9.88 40.97
C ALA A 40 31.99 9.43 39.82
N PRO A 41 33.03 10.21 39.46
CA PRO A 41 32.98 11.59 38.99
C PRO A 41 33.70 11.75 37.62
N THR A 42 33.57 12.96 37.09
CA THR A 42 34.07 13.46 35.80
C THR A 42 35.60 13.59 35.75
N SER A 43 36.23 13.06 34.70
CA SER A 43 37.62 13.34 34.35
C SER A 43 37.72 14.18 33.07
N ARG A 44 38.10 15.44 33.31
CA ARG A 44 38.51 16.49 32.39
C ARG A 44 39.71 16.02 31.53
N ILE A 45 39.58 16.02 30.20
CA ILE A 45 40.73 15.87 29.29
C ILE A 45 40.82 17.09 28.36
N ARG A 46 42.07 17.51 28.20
CA ARG A 46 42.64 18.78 27.78
C ARG A 46 42.86 18.81 26.27
N SER A 47 42.43 19.88 25.62
CA SER A 47 42.67 20.18 24.21
C SER A 47 44.15 20.46 23.91
N PRO A 48 44.67 20.10 22.72
CA PRO A 48 45.87 20.73 22.18
C PRO A 48 45.51 21.82 21.16
N ARG A 49 46.19 22.94 21.34
CA ARG A 49 46.27 24.13 20.48
C ARG A 49 47.20 23.79 19.31
N VAL A 50 46.77 23.96 18.06
CA VAL A 50 47.67 23.89 16.89
C VAL A 50 47.51 25.15 16.06
N SER A 51 48.68 25.64 15.67
CA SER A 51 49.05 26.92 15.07
C SER A 51 48.55 27.15 13.65
N VAL A 52 48.21 28.41 13.38
CA VAL A 52 47.96 29.00 12.06
C VAL A 52 49.25 29.02 11.24
N GLY A 53 49.28 28.27 10.14
CA GLY A 53 50.36 28.27 9.15
C GLY A 53 49.83 28.67 7.77
N ARG A 54 50.33 29.79 7.26
CA ARG A 54 50.06 30.38 5.94
C ARG A 54 51.04 29.80 4.92
N ARG A 55 50.56 29.24 3.79
CA ARG A 55 51.28 29.06 2.50
C ARG A 55 50.25 28.69 1.42
N VAL A 56 50.00 29.57 0.43
CA VAL A 56 50.59 29.66 -0.92
C VAL A 56 50.20 28.48 -1.82
N GLY A 57 49.67 28.83 -3.00
CA GLY A 57 48.83 28.00 -3.84
C GLY A 57 49.53 26.88 -4.61
N SER A 58 48.71 25.91 -4.98
CA SER A 58 48.99 24.97 -6.06
C SER A 58 47.67 24.61 -6.73
N GLN A 59 47.56 24.96 -8.01
CA GLN A 59 46.46 24.54 -8.88
C GLN A 59 46.45 23.01 -8.96
N LEU A 60 45.40 22.39 -8.42
CA LEU A 60 45.08 21.00 -8.69
C LEU A 60 43.80 20.96 -9.51
N SER A 61 44.01 20.61 -10.78
CA SER A 61 42.98 20.36 -11.77
C SER A 61 41.97 19.35 -11.22
N ARG A 62 40.73 19.78 -11.00
CA ARG A 62 39.61 18.90 -10.64
C ARG A 62 39.28 18.04 -11.86
N ARG A 63 39.96 16.90 -11.98
CA ARG A 63 39.46 15.80 -12.81
C ARG A 63 38.29 15.20 -12.06
N ALA A 64 37.08 15.67 -12.39
CA ALA A 64 35.84 15.02 -12.00
C ALA A 64 35.87 13.61 -12.61
N GLN A 65 36.34 12.64 -11.83
CA GLN A 65 36.15 11.23 -12.14
C GLN A 65 34.69 10.95 -11.82
N SER A 66 33.87 11.08 -12.86
CA SER A 66 32.54 10.48 -12.95
C SER A 66 32.70 8.97 -12.80
N THR A 67 32.75 8.48 -11.57
CA THR A 67 32.49 7.08 -11.27
C THR A 67 30.98 6.89 -11.30
N SER A 68 30.38 7.00 -12.49
CA SER A 68 29.10 6.36 -12.73
C SER A 68 29.39 4.86 -12.77
N ALA A 69 29.21 4.20 -11.62
CA ALA A 69 29.00 2.76 -11.60
C ALA A 69 27.76 2.50 -12.46
N SER A 70 28.00 2.22 -13.74
CA SER A 70 26.98 2.00 -14.73
C SER A 70 26.37 0.64 -14.42
N ALA A 71 25.34 0.62 -13.58
CA ALA A 71 24.40 -0.48 -13.56
C ALA A 71 23.96 -0.69 -15.01
N SER A 72 24.22 -1.86 -15.57
CA SER A 72 23.80 -2.21 -16.93
C SER A 72 22.28 -2.10 -17.00
N GLN A 73 21.79 -0.94 -17.40
CA GLN A 73 20.37 -0.67 -17.53
C GLN A 73 19.86 -1.57 -18.65
N LEU A 74 18.86 -2.39 -18.36
CA LEU A 74 18.24 -3.24 -19.36
C LEU A 74 17.67 -2.33 -20.45
N THR A 75 18.16 -2.46 -21.69
CA THR A 75 17.68 -1.64 -22.81
C THR A 75 17.14 -2.50 -23.93
N ARG A 76 16.05 -2.05 -24.56
CA ARG A 76 15.52 -2.59 -25.81
C ARG A 76 15.63 -1.54 -26.92
N PRO A 77 15.91 -1.93 -28.18
CA PRO A 77 15.92 -0.98 -29.28
C PRO A 77 14.50 -0.55 -29.64
N CYS A 78 14.33 0.73 -29.97
CA CYS A 78 13.09 1.22 -30.56
C CYS A 78 12.86 0.57 -31.94
N PRO A 79 11.68 0.02 -32.24
CA PRO A 79 11.42 -0.59 -33.55
C PRO A 79 11.38 0.42 -34.71
N SER A 80 11.26 1.72 -34.43
CA SER A 80 11.20 2.77 -35.45
C SER A 80 12.53 3.49 -35.67
N CYS A 81 13.28 3.81 -34.60
CA CYS A 81 14.53 4.59 -34.71
C CYS A 81 15.77 3.88 -34.14
N SER A 82 15.64 2.65 -33.63
CA SER A 82 16.71 1.86 -33.01
C SER A 82 17.35 2.46 -31.75
N ALA A 83 16.89 3.61 -31.27
CA ALA A 83 17.39 4.21 -30.03
C ALA A 83 17.17 3.26 -28.83
N PRO A 84 18.12 3.18 -27.89
CA PRO A 84 17.98 2.36 -26.69
C PRO A 84 16.91 2.96 -25.76
N LEU A 85 15.98 2.12 -25.31
CA LEU A 85 14.89 2.49 -24.40
C LEU A 85 14.86 1.55 -23.20
N ALA A 86 14.50 2.07 -22.03
CA ALA A 86 14.20 1.22 -20.89
C ALA A 86 12.89 0.42 -21.15
N PRO A 87 12.67 -0.73 -20.49
CA PRO A 87 11.56 -1.61 -20.82
C PRO A 87 10.20 -1.00 -20.49
N SER A 88 10.13 -0.16 -19.46
CA SER A 88 8.93 0.58 -19.04
C SER A 88 8.69 1.88 -19.83
N THR A 89 9.59 2.25 -20.75
CA THR A 89 9.48 3.48 -21.55
C THR A 89 8.60 3.26 -22.78
N SER A 90 7.55 4.08 -22.84
CA SER A 90 6.69 4.32 -24.00
C SER A 90 5.96 5.64 -23.74
N PRO A 91 5.84 6.56 -24.72
CA PRO A 91 6.41 6.54 -26.07
C PRO A 91 7.95 6.60 -26.12
N CYS A 92 8.55 6.43 -27.30
CA CYS A 92 10.00 6.59 -27.50
C CYS A 92 10.45 8.03 -27.21
N THR A 93 11.54 8.18 -26.45
CA THR A 93 12.11 9.51 -26.14
C THR A 93 12.81 10.15 -27.34
N SER A 94 13.24 9.37 -28.33
CA SER A 94 13.97 9.88 -29.51
C SER A 94 13.06 10.19 -30.70
N CYS A 95 12.08 9.34 -31.01
CA CYS A 95 11.21 9.52 -32.19
C CYS A 95 9.72 9.68 -31.84
N SER A 96 9.36 9.70 -30.55
CA SER A 96 7.98 9.83 -30.05
C SER A 96 7.00 8.75 -30.51
N THR A 97 7.47 7.71 -31.21
CA THR A 97 6.65 6.56 -31.59
C THR A 97 6.13 5.85 -30.35
N LEU A 98 4.83 5.57 -30.32
CA LEU A 98 4.22 4.75 -29.28
C LEU A 98 4.62 3.29 -29.48
N ILE A 99 5.17 2.67 -28.42
CA ILE A 99 5.71 1.30 -28.48
C ILE A 99 4.97 0.45 -27.45
N PRO A 100 4.63 -0.82 -27.76
CA PRO A 100 4.07 -1.72 -26.76
C PRO A 100 5.04 -1.91 -25.57
N LEU A 101 4.48 -1.95 -24.37
CA LEU A 101 5.22 -2.28 -23.15
C LEU A 101 5.20 -3.80 -22.94
N PRO A 102 6.33 -4.42 -22.56
CA PRO A 102 6.38 -5.84 -22.22
C PRO A 102 5.30 -6.25 -21.22
N SER A 103 4.82 -7.49 -21.35
CA SER A 103 4.02 -8.14 -20.31
C SER A 103 4.89 -8.48 -19.10
N GLY A 104 4.29 -8.59 -17.92
CA GLY A 104 4.99 -8.99 -16.69
C GLY A 104 5.81 -7.89 -16.00
N LEU A 105 5.73 -6.63 -16.45
CA LEU A 105 6.28 -5.50 -15.70
C LEU A 105 5.54 -5.35 -14.36
N SER A 106 6.27 -4.94 -13.32
CA SER A 106 5.68 -4.56 -12.04
C SER A 106 4.79 -3.32 -12.18
N LEU A 107 3.86 -3.13 -11.23
CA LEU A 107 3.02 -1.93 -11.18
C LEU A 107 3.87 -0.67 -10.93
N HIS A 108 4.91 -0.79 -10.11
CA HIS A 108 5.87 0.29 -9.82
C HIS A 108 6.62 0.74 -11.09
N SER A 109 7.06 -0.22 -11.91
CA SER A 109 7.72 0.06 -13.19
C SER A 109 6.77 0.73 -14.20
N LEU A 110 5.49 0.36 -14.23
CA LEU A 110 4.50 1.00 -15.10
C LEU A 110 4.31 2.50 -14.80
N LEU A 111 4.46 2.88 -13.53
CA LEU A 111 4.42 4.27 -13.06
C LEU A 111 5.80 4.94 -12.98
N ALA A 112 6.85 4.29 -13.51
CA ALA A 112 8.22 4.79 -13.50
C ALA A 112 8.75 5.12 -12.09
N LEU A 113 8.37 4.30 -11.09
CA LEU A 113 8.88 4.35 -9.72
C LEU A 113 10.14 3.49 -9.55
N SER A 114 10.30 2.44 -10.35
CA SER A 114 11.41 1.49 -10.33
C SER A 114 11.89 1.14 -11.73
N SER A 115 13.04 0.46 -11.80
CA SER A 115 13.60 -0.08 -13.03
C SER A 115 13.46 -1.61 -13.03
N PRO A 116 12.88 -2.23 -14.09
CA PRO A 116 12.68 -3.67 -14.13
C PRO A 116 13.99 -4.45 -14.02
N ILE A 117 14.00 -5.50 -13.20
CA ILE A 117 15.13 -6.42 -13.06
C ILE A 117 14.84 -7.71 -13.83
N PRO A 118 15.75 -8.21 -14.69
CA PRO A 118 15.57 -9.49 -15.38
C PRO A 118 15.48 -10.66 -14.41
N SER A 119 14.57 -11.59 -14.68
CA SER A 119 14.50 -12.84 -13.93
C SER A 119 15.72 -13.73 -14.17
N PRO A 120 16.24 -14.43 -13.14
CA PRO A 120 17.25 -15.47 -13.35
C PRO A 120 16.68 -16.66 -14.15
N THR A 121 15.36 -16.84 -14.17
CA THR A 121 14.64 -17.87 -14.94
C THR A 121 13.62 -17.24 -15.89
N PRO A 122 14.08 -16.62 -17.00
CA PRO A 122 13.23 -15.83 -17.90
C PRO A 122 12.17 -16.65 -18.64
N SER A 123 12.27 -17.98 -18.63
CA SER A 123 11.29 -18.89 -19.23
C SER A 123 9.96 -18.94 -18.46
N ARG A 124 9.95 -18.59 -17.16
CA ARG A 124 8.75 -18.62 -16.31
C ARG A 124 8.18 -17.22 -16.07
N THR A 125 9.04 -16.28 -15.69
CA THR A 125 8.69 -14.87 -15.47
C THR A 125 9.75 -14.01 -16.16
N PRO A 126 9.40 -13.01 -16.99
CA PRO A 126 10.41 -12.19 -17.66
C PRO A 126 11.23 -11.30 -16.70
N TYR A 127 10.62 -10.89 -15.59
CA TYR A 127 11.19 -9.96 -14.61
C TYR A 127 11.14 -10.55 -13.19
N ASP A 128 12.14 -10.19 -12.38
CA ASP A 128 12.23 -10.49 -10.96
C ASP A 128 11.62 -9.33 -10.15
N ILE A 129 10.30 -9.40 -9.96
CA ILE A 129 9.54 -8.37 -9.23
C ILE A 129 9.95 -8.31 -7.74
N PRO A 130 10.11 -9.44 -7.01
CA PRO A 130 10.59 -9.39 -5.62
C PRO A 130 11.92 -8.65 -5.47
N SER A 131 12.90 -8.96 -6.32
CA SER A 131 14.19 -8.26 -6.30
C SER A 131 14.05 -6.79 -6.69
N GLU A 132 13.19 -6.47 -7.67
CA GLU A 132 12.91 -5.08 -8.06
C GLU A 132 12.35 -4.27 -6.88
N LEU A 133 11.31 -4.78 -6.22
CA LEU A 133 10.68 -4.13 -5.06
C LEU A 133 11.66 -4.00 -3.89
N SER A 134 12.59 -4.95 -3.73
CA SER A 134 13.63 -4.87 -2.70
C SER A 134 14.51 -3.62 -2.80
N THR A 135 14.62 -3.02 -3.98
CA THR A 135 15.39 -1.78 -4.20
C THR A 135 14.64 -0.51 -3.76
N LEU A 136 13.34 -0.60 -3.48
CA LEU A 136 12.49 0.52 -3.07
C LEU A 136 12.32 0.58 -1.54
N PRO A 137 12.08 1.77 -0.97
CA PRO A 137 11.73 1.94 0.44
C PRO A 137 10.51 1.08 0.83
N ALA A 138 10.59 0.40 1.97
CA ALA A 138 9.55 -0.52 2.45
C ALA A 138 9.03 -1.48 1.35
N ARG A 139 9.93 -2.00 0.50
CA ARG A 139 9.59 -2.87 -0.65
C ARG A 139 8.57 -2.26 -1.62
N GLY A 140 8.55 -0.94 -1.74
CA GLY A 140 7.61 -0.20 -2.57
C GLY A 140 6.26 0.05 -1.90
N PHE A 141 6.12 -0.20 -0.60
CA PHE A 141 4.94 0.17 0.18
C PHE A 141 4.95 1.65 0.57
N ASP A 142 6.11 2.25 0.84
CA ASP A 142 6.24 3.67 1.18
C ASP A 142 6.13 4.54 -0.08
N LEU A 143 4.89 4.93 -0.41
CA LEU A 143 4.57 5.79 -1.54
C LEU A 143 3.74 6.98 -1.09
N GLN A 144 4.23 8.18 -1.42
CA GLN A 144 3.53 9.43 -1.17
C GLN A 144 2.39 9.62 -2.19
N PRO A 145 1.12 9.80 -1.76
CA PRO A 145 -0.04 9.87 -2.66
C PRO A 145 0.09 10.97 -3.73
N ARG A 146 0.67 12.12 -3.37
CA ARG A 146 0.89 13.23 -4.29
C ARG A 146 1.87 12.88 -5.41
N GLU A 147 2.98 12.23 -5.07
CA GLU A 147 3.99 11.81 -6.04
C GLU A 147 3.42 10.73 -6.97
N LEU A 148 2.72 9.74 -6.39
CA LEU A 148 2.08 8.68 -7.16
C LEU A 148 1.09 9.24 -8.19
N ARG A 149 0.25 10.20 -7.78
CA ARG A 149 -0.69 10.88 -8.68
C ARG A 149 0.03 11.66 -9.77
N ASN A 150 1.09 12.39 -9.43
CA ASN A 150 1.89 13.14 -10.40
C ASN A 150 2.51 12.21 -11.46
N ARG A 151 3.06 11.07 -11.04
CA ARG A 151 3.61 10.04 -11.94
C ARG A 151 2.55 9.50 -12.89
N MET A 152 1.38 9.15 -12.35
CA MET A 152 0.24 8.70 -13.16
C MET A 152 -0.19 9.75 -14.18
N LEU A 153 -0.31 11.03 -13.79
CA LEU A 153 -0.71 12.11 -14.70
C LEU A 153 0.29 12.32 -15.83
N VAL A 154 1.60 12.28 -15.53
CA VAL A 154 2.66 12.35 -16.55
C VAL A 154 2.53 11.20 -17.54
N ARG A 155 2.37 9.97 -17.04
CA ARG A 155 2.22 8.77 -17.87
C ARG A 155 0.95 8.81 -18.71
N GLN A 156 -0.17 9.24 -18.14
CA GLN A 156 -1.43 9.40 -18.86
C GLN A 156 -1.32 10.44 -19.97
N ARG A 157 -0.72 11.60 -19.71
CA ARG A 157 -0.47 12.62 -20.73
C ARG A 157 0.36 12.05 -21.89
N ASP A 158 1.32 11.18 -21.60
CA ASP A 158 2.20 10.63 -22.63
C ASP A 158 1.49 9.56 -23.47
N LEU A 159 0.56 8.80 -22.87
CA LEU A 159 -0.12 7.63 -23.42
C LEU A 159 -1.60 7.85 -23.82
N HIS A 160 -2.15 9.05 -23.63
CA HIS A 160 -3.59 9.29 -23.84
C HIS A 160 -4.03 9.00 -25.28
N PRO A 161 -5.15 8.28 -25.51
CA PRO A 161 -5.60 7.88 -26.84
C PRO A 161 -5.88 9.08 -27.77
N ASP A 162 -6.36 10.21 -27.24
CA ASP A 162 -6.65 11.42 -28.04
C ASP A 162 -5.43 11.95 -28.80
N LYS A 163 -4.21 11.73 -28.28
CA LYS A 163 -2.98 12.15 -28.97
C LYS A 163 -2.72 11.36 -30.25
N PHE A 164 -3.32 10.18 -30.37
CA PHE A 164 -3.09 9.24 -31.46
C PHE A 164 -4.30 9.10 -32.39
N GLY A 165 -5.36 9.91 -32.18
CA GLY A 165 -6.60 9.82 -32.96
C GLY A 165 -6.42 9.93 -34.47
N SER A 166 -5.42 10.69 -34.93
CA SER A 166 -5.05 10.83 -36.35
C SER A 166 -4.00 9.81 -36.83
N SER A 167 -3.45 8.99 -35.92
CA SER A 167 -2.32 8.08 -36.18
C SER A 167 -2.75 6.65 -36.58
N GLY A 168 -4.06 6.42 -36.74
CA GLY A 168 -4.64 5.15 -37.16
C GLY A 168 -5.08 4.25 -36.01
N GLU A 169 -6.05 3.36 -36.29
CA GLU A 169 -6.77 2.56 -35.29
C GLU A 169 -5.86 1.67 -34.42
N ARG A 170 -4.78 1.12 -34.99
CA ARG A 170 -3.82 0.29 -34.24
C ARG A 170 -3.13 1.07 -33.13
N LEU A 171 -2.70 2.31 -33.40
CA LEU A 171 -2.02 3.14 -32.41
C LEU A 171 -2.98 3.69 -31.36
N VAL A 172 -4.21 4.03 -31.74
CA VAL A 172 -5.26 4.41 -30.78
C VAL A 172 -5.58 3.26 -29.84
N SER A 173 -5.70 2.04 -30.37
CA SER A 173 -5.97 0.84 -29.58
C SER A 173 -4.83 0.54 -28.59
N LEU A 174 -3.58 0.64 -29.05
CA LEU A 174 -2.40 0.49 -28.21
C LEU A 174 -2.35 1.56 -27.10
N ALA A 175 -2.63 2.82 -27.44
CA ALA A 175 -2.67 3.90 -26.46
C ALA A 175 -3.71 3.65 -25.37
N LYS A 176 -4.91 3.18 -25.77
CA LYS A 176 -5.98 2.81 -24.84
C LYS A 176 -5.56 1.66 -23.91
N GLU A 177 -4.91 0.63 -24.44
CA GLU A 177 -4.41 -0.49 -23.63
C GLU A 177 -3.37 0.00 -22.60
N LEU A 178 -2.37 0.77 -23.04
CA LEU A 178 -1.30 1.26 -22.17
C LEU A 178 -1.82 2.24 -21.11
N SER A 179 -2.74 3.13 -21.49
CA SER A 179 -3.45 4.02 -20.55
C SER A 179 -4.24 3.20 -19.51
N GLY A 180 -4.94 2.14 -19.92
CA GLY A 180 -5.64 1.24 -19.00
C GLY A 180 -4.70 0.56 -17.99
N ARG A 181 -3.54 0.08 -18.45
CA ARG A 181 -2.52 -0.52 -17.57
C ARG A 181 -1.97 0.48 -16.55
N VAL A 182 -1.76 1.74 -16.94
CA VAL A 182 -1.31 2.80 -16.04
C VAL A 182 -2.38 3.14 -15.00
N ASN A 183 -3.66 3.19 -15.39
CA ASN A 183 -4.76 3.42 -14.46
C ASN A 183 -4.86 2.29 -13.43
N MET A 184 -4.83 1.03 -13.89
CA MET A 184 -4.83 -0.13 -13.00
C MET A 184 -3.67 -0.09 -12.01
N ALA A 185 -2.45 0.22 -12.48
CA ALA A 185 -1.29 0.35 -11.59
C ALA A 185 -1.50 1.46 -10.55
N TYR A 186 -2.04 2.61 -10.95
CA TYR A 186 -2.34 3.70 -10.01
C TYR A 186 -3.44 3.32 -9.02
N GLU A 187 -4.53 2.69 -9.46
CA GLU A 187 -5.65 2.30 -8.59
C GLU A 187 -5.21 1.31 -7.50
N ILE A 188 -4.39 0.32 -7.87
CA ILE A 188 -3.85 -0.66 -6.91
C ILE A 188 -2.84 0.01 -5.98
N LEU A 189 -1.90 0.78 -6.54
CA LEU A 189 -0.84 1.39 -5.73
C LEU A 189 -1.35 2.57 -4.91
N ALA A 190 -2.47 3.23 -5.23
CA ALA A 190 -2.97 4.37 -4.46
C ALA A 190 -3.69 3.94 -3.18
N ASP A 191 -4.33 2.78 -3.20
CA ASP A 191 -5.03 2.19 -2.06
C ASP A 191 -4.03 1.38 -1.20
N PRO A 192 -3.82 1.72 0.08
CA PRO A 192 -2.83 1.05 0.92
C PRO A 192 -3.14 -0.44 1.14
N LEU A 193 -4.41 -0.84 1.20
CA LEU A 193 -4.78 -2.25 1.35
C LEU A 193 -4.47 -3.03 0.07
N LYS A 194 -4.92 -2.54 -1.08
CA LYS A 194 -4.62 -3.18 -2.38
C LYS A 194 -3.12 -3.21 -2.66
N ARG A 195 -2.39 -2.18 -2.24
CA ARG A 195 -0.93 -2.11 -2.33
C ARG A 195 -0.28 -3.21 -1.47
N ALA A 196 -0.73 -3.37 -0.22
CA ALA A 196 -0.22 -4.44 0.66
C ALA A 196 -0.52 -5.82 0.07
N GLU A 197 -1.75 -6.08 -0.37
CA GLU A 197 -2.16 -7.33 -1.02
C GLU A 197 -1.31 -7.63 -2.27
N TYR A 198 -1.04 -6.62 -3.10
CA TYR A 198 -0.16 -6.74 -4.26
C TYR A 198 1.26 -7.14 -3.86
N ILE A 199 1.88 -6.44 -2.91
CA ILE A 199 3.25 -6.72 -2.49
C ILE A 199 3.34 -8.11 -1.86
N LEU A 200 2.38 -8.50 -1.03
CA LEU A 200 2.29 -9.85 -0.45
C LEU A 200 2.15 -10.93 -1.53
N SER A 201 1.35 -10.70 -2.57
CA SER A 201 1.20 -11.63 -3.69
C SER A 201 2.49 -11.81 -4.51
N VAL A 202 3.30 -10.74 -4.62
CA VAL A 202 4.62 -10.80 -5.28
C VAL A 202 5.58 -11.71 -4.51
N HIS A 203 5.42 -11.81 -3.18
CA HIS A 203 6.21 -12.66 -2.31
C HIS A 203 5.58 -14.06 -2.06
N ASP A 204 4.70 -14.52 -2.95
CA ASP A 204 4.02 -15.83 -2.86
C ASP A 204 3.21 -16.04 -1.57
N LEU A 205 2.77 -14.95 -0.92
CA LEU A 205 1.90 -14.97 0.27
C LEU A 205 0.62 -14.19 0.00
N PRO A 206 -0.20 -14.59 -0.99
CA PRO A 206 -1.43 -13.87 -1.30
C PRO A 206 -2.38 -13.86 -0.10
N MET A 207 -3.19 -12.80 -0.08
CA MET A 207 -4.28 -12.66 0.86
C MET A 207 -5.54 -13.28 0.24
N GLU A 208 -6.23 -14.11 1.00
CA GLU A 208 -7.48 -14.73 0.61
C GLU A 208 -8.68 -13.98 1.23
N GLU A 209 -9.85 -14.18 0.65
CA GLU A 209 -11.10 -13.66 1.21
C GLU A 209 -11.46 -14.35 2.54
N THR A 210 -11.02 -15.61 2.69
CA THR A 210 -11.18 -16.41 3.91
C THR A 210 -10.22 -16.03 5.03
N ASP A 211 -9.20 -15.22 4.75
CA ASP A 211 -8.31 -14.70 5.80
C ASP A 211 -9.11 -13.78 6.73
N SER A 212 -9.13 -14.12 8.01
CA SER A 212 -9.92 -13.46 9.04
C SER A 212 -9.06 -13.05 10.22
N LEU A 213 -9.52 -12.06 10.97
CA LEU A 213 -8.86 -11.63 12.18
C LEU A 213 -8.88 -12.73 13.24
N THR A 214 -7.70 -13.10 13.72
CA THR A 214 -7.53 -14.12 14.75
C THR A 214 -7.29 -13.54 16.14
N ASP A 215 -6.93 -12.25 16.24
CA ASP A 215 -6.77 -11.54 17.51
C ASP A 215 -8.14 -11.24 18.15
N PRO A 216 -8.47 -11.87 19.29
CA PRO A 216 -9.75 -11.66 19.96
C PRO A 216 -9.95 -10.23 20.46
N MET A 217 -8.87 -9.52 20.84
CA MET A 217 -8.98 -8.16 21.36
C MET A 217 -9.35 -7.18 20.25
N LEU A 218 -8.65 -7.28 19.11
CA LEU A 218 -8.95 -6.48 17.93
C LEU A 218 -10.34 -6.80 17.35
N LEU A 219 -10.74 -8.07 17.35
CA LEU A 219 -12.08 -8.45 16.90
C LEU A 219 -13.16 -7.80 17.76
N ALA A 220 -13.00 -7.80 19.09
CA ALA A 220 -13.92 -7.13 19.99
C ALA A 220 -14.00 -5.63 19.70
N GLU A 221 -12.86 -4.98 19.48
CA GLU A 221 -12.79 -3.55 19.15
C GLU A 221 -13.53 -3.21 17.84
N ILE A 222 -13.36 -4.03 16.79
CA ILE A 222 -14.05 -3.83 15.51
C ILE A 222 -15.56 -4.09 15.62
N MET A 223 -15.97 -5.06 16.44
CA MET A 223 -17.39 -5.30 16.69
C MET A 223 -18.02 -4.14 17.46
N GLU A 224 -17.37 -3.64 18.51
CA GLU A 224 -17.82 -2.47 19.28
C GLU A 224 -17.95 -1.24 18.37
N ALA A 225 -16.96 -0.97 17.53
CA ALA A 225 -17.01 0.15 16.58
C ALA A 225 -18.13 0.00 15.52
N ARG A 226 -18.52 -1.23 15.17
CA ARG A 226 -19.67 -1.49 14.28
C ARG A 226 -20.99 -1.28 15.01
N GLU A 227 -21.10 -1.71 16.27
CA GLU A 227 -22.27 -1.46 17.10
C GLU A 227 -22.47 0.04 17.29
N GLU A 228 -21.41 0.81 17.58
CA GLU A 228 -21.47 2.27 17.67
C GLU A 228 -21.97 2.92 16.37
N LEU A 229 -21.55 2.41 15.21
CA LEU A 229 -22.05 2.88 13.91
C LEU A 229 -23.55 2.57 13.70
N GLU A 230 -24.00 1.40 14.14
CA GLU A 230 -25.41 0.99 14.04
C GLU A 230 -26.32 1.80 14.98
N GLU A 231 -25.82 2.12 16.17
CA GLU A 231 -26.53 2.90 17.20
C GLU A 231 -26.45 4.41 16.99
N ALA A 232 -25.56 4.89 16.12
CA ALA A 232 -25.44 6.31 15.77
C ALA A 232 -26.81 6.90 15.40
N GLN A 233 -27.12 8.08 15.94
CA GLN A 233 -28.40 8.77 15.72
C GLN A 233 -28.23 10.05 14.89
N SER A 234 -26.99 10.53 14.76
CA SER A 234 -26.67 11.77 14.07
C SER A 234 -25.41 11.62 13.23
N GLU A 235 -25.27 12.52 12.25
CA GLU A 235 -24.05 12.63 11.43
C GLU A 235 -22.82 12.97 12.30
N ALA A 236 -23.01 13.68 13.41
CA ALA A 236 -21.93 14.01 14.35
C ALA A 236 -21.37 12.77 15.06
N ASP A 237 -22.22 11.79 15.41
CA ASP A 237 -21.78 10.53 16.02
C ASP A 237 -20.92 9.73 15.02
N VAL A 238 -21.37 9.66 13.77
CA VAL A 238 -20.64 8.97 12.69
C VAL A 238 -19.32 9.67 12.38
N ASP A 239 -19.29 11.00 12.36
CA ASP A 239 -18.05 11.74 12.13
C ASP A 239 -17.01 11.50 13.23
N GLY A 240 -17.44 11.44 14.50
CA GLY A 240 -16.55 11.08 15.62
C GLY A 240 -15.97 9.67 15.47
N LEU A 241 -16.80 8.69 15.11
CA LEU A 241 -16.35 7.32 14.83
C LEU A 241 -15.38 7.27 13.64
N ARG A 242 -15.64 8.04 12.58
CA ARG A 242 -14.77 8.11 11.40
C ARG A 242 -13.41 8.73 11.71
N GLU A 243 -13.37 9.74 12.58
CA GLU A 243 -12.10 10.30 13.07
C GLU A 243 -11.29 9.25 13.85
N ALA A 244 -11.92 8.54 14.79
CA ALA A 244 -11.26 7.48 15.55
C ALA A 244 -10.78 6.33 14.63
N ASN A 245 -11.62 5.90 13.68
CA ASN A 245 -11.25 4.88 12.71
C ASN A 245 -10.10 5.34 11.79
N ALA A 246 -10.06 6.62 11.41
CA ALA A 246 -8.97 7.16 10.61
C ALA A 246 -7.62 7.05 11.35
N GLU A 247 -7.58 7.28 12.67
CA GLU A 247 -6.37 7.07 13.47
C GLU A 247 -5.93 5.60 13.46
N LYS A 248 -6.88 4.65 13.60
CA LYS A 248 -6.60 3.20 13.54
C LYS A 248 -6.07 2.77 12.17
N VAL A 249 -6.63 3.30 11.09
CA VAL A 249 -6.14 3.09 9.73
C VAL A 249 -4.71 3.61 9.58
N GLN A 250 -4.42 4.83 10.04
CA GLN A 250 -3.07 5.40 9.93
C GLN A 250 -2.05 4.63 10.77
N ALA A 251 -2.41 4.20 11.99
CA ALA A 251 -1.57 3.37 12.84
C ALA A 251 -1.23 2.03 12.17
N THR A 252 -2.24 1.34 11.63
CA THR A 252 -2.05 0.05 10.92
C THR A 252 -1.17 0.22 9.68
N ILE A 253 -1.31 1.32 8.93
CA ILE A 253 -0.44 1.65 7.78
C ILE A 253 1.01 1.88 8.24
N ALA A 254 1.21 2.55 9.38
CA ALA A 254 2.54 2.77 9.94
C ALA A 254 3.22 1.45 10.38
N GLU A 255 2.45 0.52 10.95
CA GLU A 255 2.94 -0.81 11.31
C GLU A 255 3.28 -1.64 10.05
N LEU A 256 2.45 -1.58 9.00
CA LEU A 256 2.76 -2.18 7.70
C LEU A 256 4.06 -1.64 7.11
N LEU A 257 4.29 -0.32 7.21
CA LEU A 257 5.56 0.29 6.78
C LEU A 257 6.75 -0.28 7.52
N VAL A 258 6.64 -0.52 8.84
CA VAL A 258 7.69 -1.14 9.64
C VAL A 258 7.92 -2.59 9.22
N ALA A 259 6.85 -3.39 9.08
CA ALA A 259 6.93 -4.80 8.69
C ALA A 259 7.61 -4.99 7.32
N PHE A 260 7.25 -4.16 6.33
CA PHE A 260 7.90 -4.19 5.01
C PHE A 260 9.31 -3.58 4.99
N SER A 261 9.67 -2.74 5.96
CA SER A 261 11.02 -2.14 6.05
C SER A 261 12.03 -3.05 6.75
N ALA A 262 11.61 -4.10 7.44
CA ALA A 262 12.50 -5.06 8.09
C ALA A 262 13.40 -5.80 7.08
N ASP A 263 14.54 -6.30 7.54
CA ASP A 263 15.51 -7.05 6.73
C ASP A 263 15.88 -8.39 7.41
N PRO A 264 15.30 -9.53 6.96
CA PRO A 264 14.27 -9.67 5.92
C PRO A 264 12.90 -9.09 6.33
N PRO A 265 12.00 -8.78 5.37
CA PRO A 265 10.67 -8.26 5.69
C PRO A 265 9.83 -9.28 6.46
N ASP A 266 9.05 -8.83 7.43
CA ASP A 266 8.11 -9.69 8.16
C ASP A 266 6.80 -9.81 7.37
N LEU A 267 6.79 -10.74 6.43
CA LEU A 267 5.64 -10.95 5.53
C LEU A 267 4.43 -11.57 6.25
N LYS A 268 4.66 -12.30 7.34
CA LYS A 268 3.55 -12.88 8.13
C LYS A 268 2.84 -11.75 8.89
N GLU A 269 3.61 -10.93 9.59
CA GLU A 269 3.06 -9.76 10.29
C GLU A 269 2.39 -8.80 9.30
N ALA A 270 3.02 -8.53 8.15
CA ALA A 270 2.42 -7.69 7.12
C ALA A 270 1.09 -8.25 6.60
N LYS A 271 0.95 -9.58 6.51
CA LYS A 271 -0.32 -10.23 6.14
C LYS A 271 -1.37 -10.05 7.23
N ASP A 272 -1.03 -10.31 8.49
CA ASP A 272 -1.94 -10.15 9.63
C ASP A 272 -2.42 -8.68 9.74
N LEU A 273 -1.52 -7.71 9.58
CA LEU A 273 -1.84 -6.27 9.54
C LEU A 273 -2.68 -5.86 8.32
N ALA A 274 -2.47 -6.47 7.15
CA ALA A 274 -3.31 -6.24 5.97
C ALA A 274 -4.75 -6.74 6.20
N VAL A 275 -4.91 -7.86 6.94
CA VAL A 275 -6.24 -8.36 7.36
C VAL A 275 -6.88 -7.32 8.27
N GLN A 276 -6.18 -6.85 9.29
CA GLN A 276 -6.67 -5.76 10.15
C GLN A 276 -7.10 -4.52 9.37
N LEU A 277 -6.25 -4.04 8.45
CA LEU A 277 -6.55 -2.87 7.63
C LEU A 277 -7.83 -3.05 6.81
N ARG A 278 -8.10 -4.26 6.29
CA ARG A 278 -9.35 -4.57 5.56
C ARG A 278 -10.59 -4.32 6.41
N TYR A 279 -10.57 -4.69 7.69
CA TYR A 279 -11.71 -4.46 8.58
C TYR A 279 -11.93 -2.98 8.88
N TRP A 280 -10.87 -2.23 9.17
CA TRP A 280 -10.95 -0.78 9.41
C TRP A 280 -11.42 -0.01 8.17
N MET A 281 -10.94 -0.38 6.99
CA MET A 281 -11.42 0.19 5.73
C MET A 281 -12.86 -0.20 5.42
N GLY A 282 -13.28 -1.41 5.78
CA GLY A 282 -14.67 -1.85 5.69
C GLY A 282 -15.60 -1.05 6.61
N LEU A 283 -15.15 -0.69 7.81
CA LEU A 283 -15.87 0.21 8.71
C LEU A 283 -16.01 1.61 8.13
N GLU A 284 -14.93 2.18 7.55
CA GLU A 284 -14.99 3.50 6.89
C GLU A 284 -15.97 3.51 5.71
N ALA A 285 -16.02 2.41 4.93
CA ALA A 285 -16.95 2.28 3.82
C ALA A 285 -18.41 2.23 4.32
N ALA A 286 -18.68 1.45 5.38
CA ALA A 286 -19.99 1.38 6.00
C ALA A 286 -20.42 2.74 6.58
N ALA A 287 -19.50 3.46 7.23
CA ALA A 287 -19.75 4.77 7.81
C ALA A 287 -20.08 5.82 6.73
N LYS A 288 -19.41 5.78 5.57
CA LYS A 288 -19.74 6.66 4.43
C LYS A 288 -21.11 6.40 3.81
N GLU A 289 -21.60 5.17 3.89
CA GLU A 289 -22.92 4.78 3.38
C GLU A 289 -24.03 4.89 4.43
N TRP A 290 -23.68 5.28 5.65
CA TRP A 290 -24.62 5.45 6.74
C TRP A 290 -25.57 6.62 6.45
N THR A 291 -26.84 6.45 6.83
CA THR A 291 -27.85 7.49 6.76
C THR A 291 -28.71 7.42 8.03
N PRO A 292 -29.25 8.56 8.53
CA PRO A 292 -30.01 8.60 9.78
C PRO A 292 -31.28 7.72 9.77
N GLU A 293 -31.87 7.49 8.59
CA GLU A 293 -33.01 6.57 8.43
C GLU A 293 -32.63 5.10 8.70
N LYS A 294 -31.36 4.71 8.51
CA LYS A 294 -30.86 3.35 8.77
C LYS A 294 -30.57 3.12 10.25
N GLY A 295 -30.09 4.12 10.99
CA GLY A 295 -29.83 4.03 12.44
C GLY A 295 -31.08 4.08 13.32
N ALA A 296 -32.15 4.74 12.85
CA ALA A 296 -33.40 4.89 13.61
C ALA A 296 -34.35 3.66 13.56
N GLY A 297 -34.05 2.64 12.74
CA GLY A 297 -34.93 1.49 12.50
C GLY A 297 -34.98 0.42 13.61
N GLY A 298 -34.18 0.55 14.67
CA GLY A 298 -33.99 -0.47 15.70
C GLY A 298 -34.99 -0.49 16.86
N SER A 299 -35.85 0.53 17.05
CA SER A 299 -36.66 0.62 18.29
C SER A 299 -38.13 1.05 18.13
N ALA A 300 -38.78 0.81 16.99
CA ALA A 300 -40.24 0.96 16.90
C ALA A 300 -40.93 -0.40 17.13
N GLY A 301 -40.99 -0.81 18.40
CA GLY A 301 -41.85 -1.90 18.85
C GLY A 301 -43.29 -1.64 18.41
N SER A 302 -43.81 -2.53 17.56
CA SER A 302 -45.21 -2.57 17.18
C SER A 302 -46.07 -2.82 18.43
N SER A 303 -46.57 -1.73 19.00
CA SER A 303 -47.58 -1.77 20.04
C SER A 303 -48.88 -2.25 19.41
N PHE A 304 -49.13 -3.52 19.62
CA PHE A 304 -50.40 -4.21 19.46
C PHE A 304 -51.51 -3.40 20.14
N THR A 305 -52.46 -2.86 19.38
CA THR A 305 -53.76 -2.45 19.92
C THR A 305 -54.83 -3.31 19.28
N HIS A 306 -55.25 -4.32 20.03
CA HIS A 306 -56.50 -5.05 19.85
C HIS A 306 -57.64 -4.16 20.38
N SER A 307 -58.64 -3.87 19.55
CA SER A 307 -60.05 -3.70 19.92
C SER A 307 -60.89 -3.63 18.64
#